data_AF-A0A3E2B600-F1
#
_entry.id   AF-A0A3E2B600-F1
#
_cell.length_a   1.000
_cell.length_b   1.000
_cell.length_c   1.000
_cell.angle_alpha   90.00
_cell.angle_beta   90.00
_cell.angle_gamma   90.00
#
_symmetry.space_group_name_H-M   'P 1'
#
loop_
_entity.id
_entity.type
_entity.pdbx_description
1 polymer ?
#
loop_
_entity_poly.entity_id
_entity_poly.type
_entity_poly.pdbx_seq_one_letter_code
_entity_poly.pdbx_strand_id
1 'polypeptide(L)' 'MKTIIKDLRTAAGLTQQQLANQVRVTVRTINSIERGEYNPSLVLAYKIARLFNTTVEELCCLKENVTLEEGQHEDQR' A
#
# COMPACT_ATOMS: atom_id res chain seq x y z
N MET A 1 -5.29 -0.76 6.56
CA MET A 1 -4.81 -1.83 5.66
C MET A 1 -3.30 -1.90 5.72
N LYS A 2 -2.73 -3.09 5.86
CA LYS A 2 -1.28 -3.32 5.79
C LYS A 2 -0.80 -3.20 4.34
N THR A 3 0.36 -2.57 4.10
CA THR A 3 1.02 -2.49 2.79
C THR A 3 2.54 -2.54 2.95
N ILE A 4 3.26 -2.93 1.90
CA ILE A 4 4.73 -2.93 1.83
C ILE A 4 5.29 -1.77 0.98
N ILE A 5 4.47 -0.76 0.69
CA ILE A 5 4.84 0.37 -0.20
C ILE A 5 6.06 1.11 0.34
N LYS A 6 6.11 1.33 1.65
CA LYS A 6 7.25 1.99 2.31
C LYS A 6 8.54 1.22 2.08
N ASP A 7 8.49 -0.10 2.28
CA ASP A 7 9.67 -0.97 2.19
C ASP A 7 10.22 -0.99 0.77
N LEU A 8 9.34 -1.22 -0.23
CA LEU A 8 9.70 -1.18 -1.64
C LEU A 8 10.25 0.17 -2.07
N ARG A 9 9.62 1.27 -1.61
CA ARG A 9 10.10 2.62 -1.89
C ARG A 9 11.50 2.84 -1.33
N THR A 10 11.76 2.43 -0.09
CA THR A 10 13.08 2.59 0.54
C THR A 10 14.14 1.69 -0.11
N ALA A 11 13.80 0.47 -0.48
CA ALA A 11 14.69 -0.44 -1.20
C ALA A 11 15.07 0.09 -2.59
N ALA A 12 14.14 0.80 -3.25
CA ALA A 12 14.38 1.49 -4.51
C ALA A 12 15.12 2.84 -4.37
N GLY A 13 15.48 3.26 -3.14
CA GLY A 13 16.16 4.54 -2.90
C GLY A 13 15.30 5.78 -3.19
N LEU A 14 13.97 5.64 -3.21
CA LEU A 14 13.06 6.72 -3.56
C LEU A 14 12.59 7.48 -2.31
N THR A 15 12.51 8.81 -2.42
CA THR A 15 11.76 9.66 -1.48
C THR A 15 10.25 9.51 -1.70
N GLN A 16 9.44 9.87 -0.70
CA GLN A 16 7.97 9.89 -0.85
C GLN A 16 7.54 10.82 -2.00
N GLN A 17 8.23 11.96 -2.19
CA GLN A 17 7.98 12.89 -3.28
C GLN A 17 8.26 12.26 -4.66
N GLN A 18 9.37 11.53 -4.80
CA GLN A 18 9.69 10.87 -6.07
C GLN A 18 8.66 9.80 -6.42
N LEU A 19 8.25 8.97 -5.46
CA LEU A 19 7.19 7.98 -5.69
C LEU A 19 5.87 8.67 -6.08
N ALA A 20 5.47 9.71 -5.34
CA ALA A 20 4.26 10.47 -5.61
C ALA A 20 4.24 11.04 -7.04
N ASN A 21 5.37 11.59 -7.51
CA ASN A 21 5.53 12.11 -8.86
C ASN A 21 5.35 11.01 -9.92
N GLN A 22 5.96 9.84 -9.70
CA GLN A 22 5.90 8.72 -10.66
C GLN A 22 4.49 8.15 -10.82
N VAL A 23 3.71 8.08 -9.73
CA VAL A 23 2.33 7.56 -9.76
C VAL A 23 1.26 8.65 -9.88
N ARG A 24 1.68 9.91 -10.04
CA ARG A 24 0.85 11.11 -10.24
C ARG A 24 -0.16 11.36 -9.11
N VAL A 25 0.34 11.36 -7.88
CA VAL A 25 -0.43 11.71 -6.68
C VAL A 25 0.32 12.72 -5.83
N THR A 26 -0.30 13.21 -4.76
CA THR A 26 0.38 14.10 -3.81
C THR A 26 1.29 13.30 -2.87
N VAL A 27 2.34 13.93 -2.33
CA VAL A 27 3.17 13.30 -1.29
C VAL A 27 2.37 12.91 -0.07
N ARG A 28 1.36 13.73 0.30
CA ARG A 28 0.44 13.45 1.39
C ARG A 28 -0.28 12.12 1.17
N THR A 29 -0.68 11.82 -0.06
CA THR A 29 -1.29 10.53 -0.42
C THR A 29 -0.33 9.38 -0.10
N ILE A 30 0.92 9.44 -0.59
CA ILE A 30 1.93 8.42 -0.29
C ILE A 30 2.18 8.30 1.22
N ASN A 31 2.31 9.42 1.91
CA ASN A 31 2.55 9.45 3.36
C ASN A 31 1.41 8.79 4.15
N SER A 32 0.15 9.13 3.85
CA SER A 32 -1.01 8.53 4.51
C SER A 32 -1.14 7.04 4.23
N ILE A 33 -0.76 6.58 3.03
CA ILE A 33 -0.72 5.14 2.72
C ILE A 33 0.34 4.43 3.55
N GLU A 34 1.56 4.98 3.61
CA GLU A 34 2.67 4.38 4.36
C GLU A 34 2.43 4.37 5.89
N ARG A 35 1.58 5.27 6.38
CA ARG A 35 1.13 5.30 7.78
C ARG A 35 -0.11 4.44 8.05
N GLY A 36 -0.68 3.83 7.00
CA GLY A 36 -1.89 3.01 7.11
C GLY A 36 -3.18 3.81 7.34
N GLU A 37 -3.13 5.14 7.20
CA GLU A 37 -4.28 6.05 7.40
C GLU A 37 -5.19 6.14 6.16
N TYR A 38 -4.66 5.75 4.99
CA TYR A 38 -5.40 5.79 3.74
C TYR A 38 -5.17 4.50 2.94
N ASN A 39 -6.26 3.90 2.49
CA ASN A 39 -6.21 2.76 1.59
C ASN A 39 -6.13 3.27 0.14
N PRO A 40 -5.06 2.93 -0.62
CA PRO A 40 -5.01 3.26 -2.04
C PRO A 40 -6.20 2.67 -2.80
N SER A 41 -6.71 3.41 -3.79
CA SER A 41 -7.64 2.82 -4.76
C SER A 41 -6.95 1.71 -5.56
N LEU A 42 -7.73 0.79 -6.13
CA LEU A 42 -7.22 -0.30 -6.96
C LEU A 42 -6.28 0.21 -8.08
N VAL A 43 -6.65 1.32 -8.72
CA VAL A 43 -5.84 1.94 -9.78
C VAL A 43 -4.49 2.46 -9.25
N LEU A 44 -4.47 3.07 -8.07
CA LEU A 44 -3.24 3.55 -7.46
C LEU A 44 -2.35 2.39 -7.02
N ALA A 45 -2.93 1.37 -6.37
CA ALA A 45 -2.23 0.15 -5.98
C ALA A 45 -1.62 -0.54 -7.21
N TYR A 46 -2.38 -0.66 -8.30
CA TYR A 46 -1.89 -1.24 -9.56
C TYR A 46 -0.69 -0.47 -10.14
N LYS A 47 -0.75 0.87 -10.17
CA LYS A 47 0.38 1.70 -10.64
C LYS A 47 1.64 1.48 -9.82
N ILE A 48 1.51 1.43 -8.49
CA ILE A 48 2.64 1.23 -7.58
C ILE A 48 3.18 -0.19 -7.71
N ALA A 49 2.31 -1.20 -7.81
CA ALA A 49 2.70 -2.59 -8.01
C ALA A 49 3.51 -2.78 -9.30
N ARG A 50 3.05 -2.16 -10.40
CA ARG A 50 3.77 -2.15 -11.68
C ARG A 50 5.13 -1.46 -11.60
N LEU A 51 5.24 -0.37 -10.83
CA LEU A 51 6.50 0.34 -10.64
C LEU A 51 7.55 -0.52 -9.93
N PHE A 52 7.14 -1.29 -8.93
CA PHE A 52 8.03 -2.14 -8.14
C PHE A 52 8.08 -3.60 -8.61
N ASN A 53 7.50 -3.92 -9.77
CA ASN A 53 7.45 -5.27 -10.33
C ASN A 53 6.89 -6.32 -9.35
N THR A 54 5.79 -6.00 -8.70
CA THR A 54 5.05 -6.88 -7.77
C THR A 54 3.56 -6.91 -8.16
N THR A 55 2.78 -7.72 -7.46
CA THR A 55 1.32 -7.81 -7.62
C THR A 55 0.61 -6.87 -6.63
N VAL A 56 -0.68 -6.57 -6.87
CA VAL A 56 -1.47 -5.75 -5.93
C VAL A 56 -1.71 -6.52 -4.62
N GLU A 57 -1.87 -7.84 -4.74
CA GLU A 57 -2.04 -8.79 -3.66
C GLU A 57 -0.88 -8.75 -2.67
N GLU A 58 0.36 -8.78 -3.18
CA GLU A 58 1.59 -8.66 -2.39
C GLU A 58 1.76 -7.23 -1.86
N LEU A 59 1.61 -6.21 -2.72
CA LEU A 59 1.78 -4.80 -2.36
C LEU A 59 0.89 -4.40 -1.18
N CYS A 60 -0.37 -4.83 -1.23
CA CYS A 60 -1.40 -4.53 -0.24
C CYS A 60 -1.60 -5.68 0.76
N CYS A 61 -0.68 -6.63 0.88
CA CYS A 61 -0.74 -7.75 1.84
C CYS A 61 -2.15 -8.37 1.97
N LEU A 62 -2.86 -8.57 0.85
CA LEU A 62 -4.32 -8.81 0.88
C LEU A 62 -4.69 -10.06 1.68
N LYS A 63 -3.87 -11.12 1.59
CA LYS A 63 -4.06 -12.34 2.38
C LYS A 63 -4.09 -12.03 3.89
N GLU A 64 -3.14 -11.25 4.37
CA GLU A 64 -3.08 -10.88 5.79
C GLU A 64 -4.24 -9.96 6.19
N ASN A 65 -4.58 -8.99 5.33
CA ASN A 65 -5.69 -8.08 5.62
C ASN A 65 -7.02 -8.82 5.69
N VAL A 66 -7.27 -9.78 4.80
CA VAL A 66 -8.47 -10.64 4.86
C VAL A 66 -8.51 -11.45 6.15
N THR A 67 -7.40 -12.11 6.53
CA THR A 67 -7.35 -12.88 7.78
C THR A 67 -7.57 -12.01 9.03
N LEU A 68 -7.07 -10.76 9.03
CA LEU A 68 -7.30 -9.82 10.13
C LEU A 68 -8.76 -9.38 10.24
N GLU A 69 -9.44 -9.20 9.10
CA GLU A 69 -10.87 -8.88 9.08
C GLU A 69 -11.71 -10.07 9.58
N GLU A 70 -11.38 -11.29 9.16
CA GLU A 70 -12.06 -12.52 9.60
C GLU A 70 -11.95 -12.73 11.13
N GLY A 71 -10.75 -12.56 11.70
CA GLY A 71 -10.55 -12.70 13.16
C GLY A 71 -11.29 -11.65 13.99
N GLN A 72 -11.49 -10.43 13.46
CA GLN A 72 -12.27 -9.38 14.13
C GLN A 72 -13.78 -9.66 14.15
N HIS A 73 -14.27 -10.48 13.22
CA HIS A 73 -15.68 -10.87 13.17
C HIS A 73 -16.03 -12.03 14.11
N GLU A 74 -15.06 -12.82 14.54
CA GLU A 74 -15.27 -13.92 15.50
C GLU A 74 -15.33 -13.44 16.95
N ASP A 75 -14.54 -12.42 17.32
CA ASP A 75 -14.54 -11.83 18.68
C ASP A 75 -15.78 -10.97 19.01
N GLN A 76 -16.68 -10.74 18.05
CA GLN A 76 -17.93 -9.98 18.23
C GLN A 76 -19.19 -10.87 18.31
N ARG A 77 -19.03 -12.20 18.39
CA ARG A 77 -20.15 -13.16 18.53
C ARG A 77 -20.28 -13.73 19.94
#